data_AF-A0A932KMP6-F1
#
_entry.id   AF-A0A932KMP6-F1
#
_cell.length_a   1.000
_cell.length_b   1.000
_cell.length_c   1.000
_cell.angle_alpha   90.00
_cell.angle_beta   90.00
_cell.angle_gamma   90.00
#
_symmetry.space_group_name_H-M   'P 1'
#
loop_
_entity.id
_entity.type
_entity.pdbx_description
1 polymer ?
#
loop_
_entity_poly.entity_id
_entity_poly.type
_entity_poly.pdbx_seq_one_letter_code
_entity_poly.pdbx_strand_id
1 'polypeptide(L)'
;MPVLTIVHTESSTGWGGQEIRIVLESMGLRARGHDVRLIGPRKGAIIDRARAVDVPAEAWNWDGAAGWFSIPRLARRFNVLRPDVVVTHSSKDSWIASLAMRAARRRSAVVRTRHLSTPVSTGILTRWLYTRLADVVVTTSEAIRRTLIERNGYPAERLVAVPT
;
A
#
# COMPACT_ATOMS: atom_id res chain seq x y z
N MET A 1 2.52 -20.64 9.84
CA MET A 1 1.94 -19.29 9.96
C MET A 1 0.47 -19.36 9.56
N PRO A 2 -0.44 -18.59 10.19
CA PRO A 2 -1.82 -18.52 9.71
C PRO A 2 -1.86 -17.97 8.28
N VAL A 3 -2.82 -18.45 7.48
CA VAL A 3 -3.12 -17.86 6.17
C VAL A 3 -3.69 -16.46 6.41
N LEU A 4 -3.15 -15.47 5.68
CA LEU A 4 -3.54 -14.07 5.81
C LEU A 4 -4.21 -13.63 4.51
N THR A 5 -5.18 -12.73 4.63
CA THR A 5 -5.71 -11.99 3.48
C THR A 5 -4.97 -10.66 3.37
N ILE A 6 -4.20 -10.48 2.30
CA ILE A 6 -3.33 -9.32 2.08
C ILE A 6 -3.82 -8.57 0.84
N VAL A 7 -4.11 -7.28 0.99
CA VAL A 7 -4.56 -6.43 -0.12
C VAL A 7 -3.53 -5.36 -0.40
N HIS A 8 -2.84 -5.46 -1.53
CA HIS A 8 -1.97 -4.40 -2.04
C HIS A 8 -2.80 -3.34 -2.77
N THR A 9 -2.44 -2.07 -2.61
CA THR A 9 -3.02 -0.95 -3.39
C THR A 9 -1.94 -0.21 -4.15
N GLU A 10 -2.26 0.25 -5.36
CA GLU A 10 -1.39 1.10 -6.15
C GLU A 10 -2.22 2.13 -6.92
N SER A 11 -1.69 3.34 -7.07
CA SER A 11 -2.33 4.44 -7.82
C SER A 11 -1.51 4.95 -9.01
N SER A 12 -0.22 4.62 -9.09
CA SER A 12 0.67 4.91 -10.22
C SER A 12 0.26 4.11 -11.45
N THR A 13 0.16 4.78 -12.60
CA THR A 13 -0.11 4.15 -13.90
C THR A 13 1.18 3.71 -14.61
N GLY A 14 2.34 3.91 -13.98
CA GLY A 14 3.65 3.57 -14.53
C GLY A 14 3.92 2.06 -14.53
N TRP A 15 5.05 1.69 -15.12
CA TRP A 15 5.62 0.35 -15.01
C TRP A 15 7.12 0.47 -14.75
N GLY A 16 7.51 0.38 -13.48
CA GLY A 16 8.89 0.42 -13.05
C GLY A 16 9.15 -0.47 -11.85
N GLY A 17 10.26 -0.20 -11.14
CA GLY A 17 10.69 -1.05 -10.02
C GLY A 17 9.64 -1.23 -8.92
N GLN A 18 8.83 -0.21 -8.64
CA GLN A 18 7.75 -0.29 -7.66
C GLN A 18 6.66 -1.27 -8.10
N GLU A 19 6.09 -1.12 -9.30
CA GLU A 19 5.02 -1.99 -9.79
C GLU A 19 5.51 -3.42 -10.02
N ILE A 20 6.73 -3.60 -10.52
CA ILE A 20 7.38 -4.92 -10.64
C ILE A 20 7.50 -5.58 -9.27
N ARG A 21 8.00 -4.84 -8.26
CA ARG A 21 8.14 -5.37 -6.90
C ARG A 21 6.80 -5.74 -6.28
N ILE A 22 5.74 -4.94 -6.46
CA ILE A 22 4.39 -5.27 -5.98
C ILE A 22 3.93 -6.62 -6.52
N VAL A 23 4.09 -6.84 -7.83
CA VAL A 23 3.68 -8.10 -8.47
C VAL A 23 4.53 -9.27 -7.97
N LEU A 24 5.85 -9.11 -7.88
CA LEU A 24 6.74 -10.16 -7.37
C LEU A 24 6.50 -10.49 -5.90
N GLU A 25 6.30 -9.49 -5.04
CA GLU A 25 5.94 -9.69 -3.63
C GLU A 25 4.60 -10.42 -3.53
N SER A 26 3.60 -10.05 -4.34
CA SER A 26 2.30 -10.71 -4.37
C SER A 26 2.43 -12.18 -4.76
N MET A 27 3.22 -12.49 -5.80
CA MET A 27 3.51 -13.87 -6.21
C MET A 27 4.19 -14.65 -5.08
N GLY A 28 5.23 -14.07 -4.47
CA GLY A 28 5.98 -14.72 -3.40
C GLY A 28 5.12 -14.99 -2.16
N LEU A 29 4.22 -14.07 -1.78
CA LEU A 29 3.31 -14.25 -0.66
C LEU A 29 2.24 -15.31 -0.96
N ARG A 30 1.73 -15.38 -2.19
CA ARG A 30 0.80 -16.45 -2.62
C ARG A 30 1.47 -17.81 -2.63
N ALA A 31 2.71 -17.90 -3.10
CA ALA A 31 3.49 -19.15 -3.06
C ALA A 31 3.71 -19.66 -1.62
N ARG A 32 3.62 -18.78 -0.61
CA ARG A 32 3.67 -19.13 0.82
C ARG A 32 2.30 -19.44 1.42
N GLY A 33 1.24 -19.47 0.61
CA GLY A 33 -0.11 -19.87 1.02
C GLY A 33 -1.04 -18.73 1.47
N HIS A 34 -0.68 -17.46 1.29
CA HIS A 34 -1.54 -16.32 1.64
C HIS A 34 -2.55 -15.98 0.51
N ASP A 35 -3.73 -15.46 0.87
CA ASP A 35 -4.68 -14.86 -0.11
C ASP A 35 -4.24 -13.43 -0.39
N VAL A 36 -3.56 -13.21 -1.51
CA VAL A 36 -3.05 -11.89 -1.90
C VAL A 36 -3.85 -11.35 -3.08
N ARG A 37 -4.27 -10.09 -2.95
CA ARG A 37 -5.05 -9.38 -3.96
C ARG A 37 -4.47 -8.00 -4.22
N LEU A 38 -4.65 -7.50 -5.44
CA LEU A 38 -4.21 -6.18 -5.84
C LEU A 38 -5.39 -5.28 -6.21
N ILE A 39 -5.39 -4.04 -5.72
CA ILE A 39 -6.29 -2.97 -6.17
C ILE A 39 -5.42 -1.91 -6.85
N GLY A 40 -5.42 -1.90 -8.18
CA GLY A 40 -4.58 -1.01 -8.99
C GLY A 40 -5.39 0.08 -9.71
N PRO A 41 -4.75 1.03 -10.39
CA PRO A 41 -5.44 2.01 -11.22
C PRO A 41 -6.13 1.36 -12.43
N ARG A 42 -7.18 2.01 -12.93
CA ARG A 42 -7.86 1.63 -14.19
C ARG A 42 -6.97 1.73 -15.43
N LYS A 43 -5.92 2.54 -15.38
CA LYS A 43 -4.97 2.76 -16.47
C LYS A 43 -3.59 2.32 -16.00
N GLY A 44 -2.77 1.80 -16.90
CA GLY A 44 -1.42 1.31 -16.60
C GLY A 44 -1.34 -0.21 -16.57
N ALA A 45 -0.11 -0.73 -16.51
CA ALA A 45 0.16 -2.14 -16.77
C ALA A 45 -0.06 -3.06 -15.55
N ILE A 46 -0.13 -2.53 -14.33
CA ILE A 46 -0.02 -3.35 -13.11
C ILE A 46 -1.16 -4.38 -12.97
N ILE A 47 -2.38 -4.05 -13.39
CA ILE A 47 -3.53 -4.99 -13.35
C ILE A 47 -3.29 -6.16 -14.30
N ASP A 48 -2.90 -5.89 -15.54
CA ASP A 48 -2.67 -6.92 -16.55
C ASP A 48 -1.47 -7.79 -16.17
N ARG A 49 -0.41 -7.17 -15.66
CA ARG A 49 0.80 -7.85 -15.20
C ARG A 49 0.55 -8.75 -14.00
N ALA A 50 -0.27 -8.30 -13.04
CA ALA A 50 -0.68 -9.12 -11.90
C ALA A 50 -1.52 -10.32 -12.34
N ARG A 51 -2.50 -10.10 -13.22
CA ARG A 51 -3.35 -11.18 -13.75
C ARG A 51 -2.59 -12.19 -14.60
N ALA A 52 -1.58 -11.75 -15.36
CA ALA A 52 -0.73 -12.64 -16.15
C ALA A 52 0.09 -13.64 -15.31
N VAL A 53 0.21 -13.39 -14.00
CA VAL A 53 0.85 -14.30 -13.02
C VAL A 53 -0.16 -14.77 -11.97
N ASP A 54 -1.43 -14.83 -12.36
CA ASP A 54 -2.57 -15.31 -11.58
C ASP A 54 -2.88 -14.56 -10.29
N VAL A 55 -2.28 -13.39 -10.05
CA VAL A 55 -2.60 -12.56 -8.87
C VAL A 55 -3.96 -11.88 -9.11
N PRO A 56 -4.99 -12.12 -8.27
CA PRO A 56 -6.28 -11.47 -8.39
C PRO A 56 -6.13 -9.94 -8.30
N ALA A 57 -6.53 -9.24 -9.35
CA ALA A 57 -6.41 -7.79 -9.42
C ALA A 57 -7.71 -7.11 -9.84
N GLU A 58 -8.11 -6.06 -9.12
CA GLU A 58 -9.26 -5.22 -9.42
C GLU A 58 -8.85 -3.78 -9.71
N ALA A 59 -9.55 -3.17 -10.67
CA ALA A 59 -9.27 -1.82 -11.12
C ALA A 59 -10.05 -0.79 -10.29
N TRP A 60 -9.38 0.27 -9.87
CA TRP A 60 -9.95 1.35 -9.07
C TRP A 60 -9.58 2.73 -9.64
N ASN A 61 -10.42 3.73 -9.37
CA ASN A 61 -10.12 5.11 -9.74
C ASN A 61 -9.50 5.81 -8.53
N TRP A 62 -8.26 6.26 -8.67
CA TRP A 62 -7.49 6.93 -7.61
C TRP A 62 -7.29 8.43 -7.89
N ASP A 63 -7.76 8.92 -9.03
CA ASP A 63 -7.46 10.26 -9.52
C ASP A 63 -8.51 11.30 -9.17
N GLY A 64 -8.03 12.52 -8.91
CA GLY A 64 -8.85 13.69 -8.66
C GLY A 64 -9.91 13.47 -7.57
N ALA A 65 -11.01 14.21 -7.68
CA ALA A 65 -12.13 14.12 -6.74
C ALA A 65 -12.78 12.72 -6.74
N ALA A 66 -12.80 12.04 -7.90
CA ALA A 66 -13.38 10.70 -8.02
C ALA A 66 -12.65 9.66 -7.15
N GLY A 67 -11.32 9.79 -7.02
CA GLY A 67 -10.53 9.00 -6.09
C GLY A 67 -10.95 9.22 -4.64
N TRP A 68 -11.04 10.46 -4.19
CA TRP A 68 -11.44 10.80 -2.82
C TRP A 68 -12.88 10.40 -2.50
N PHE A 69 -13.82 10.61 -3.42
CA PHE A 69 -15.22 10.19 -3.24
C PHE A 69 -15.40 8.67 -3.29
N SER A 70 -14.37 7.91 -3.68
CA SER A 70 -14.42 6.45 -3.67
C SER A 70 -14.22 5.82 -2.29
N ILE A 71 -13.80 6.58 -1.26
CA ILE A 71 -13.48 6.08 0.09
C ILE A 71 -14.60 5.21 0.67
N PRO A 72 -15.90 5.61 0.68
CA PRO A 72 -16.96 4.76 1.23
C PRO A 72 -17.15 3.47 0.45
N ARG A 73 -16.95 3.50 -0.87
CA ARG A 73 -17.02 2.30 -1.72
C ARG A 73 -15.84 1.37 -1.45
N LEU A 74 -14.64 1.92 -1.25
CA LEU A 74 -13.45 1.14 -0.90
C LEU A 74 -13.59 0.53 0.50
N ALA A 75 -14.16 1.25 1.46
CA ALA A 75 -14.46 0.72 2.79
C ALA A 75 -15.45 -0.45 2.73
N ARG A 76 -16.52 -0.34 1.92
CA ARG A 76 -17.43 -1.47 1.66
C ARG A 76 -16.70 -2.64 1.02
N ARG A 77 -15.79 -2.37 0.09
CA ARG A 77 -14.98 -3.40 -0.55
C ARG A 77 -14.09 -4.13 0.45
N PHE A 78 -13.45 -3.41 1.36
CA PHE A 78 -12.69 -3.99 2.47
C PHE A 78 -13.56 -4.79 3.44
N ASN A 79 -14.81 -4.40 3.68
CA ASN A 79 -15.73 -5.22 4.48
C ASN A 79 -16.08 -6.56 3.83
N VAL A 80 -16.07 -6.63 2.50
CA VAL A 80 -16.26 -7.87 1.74
C VAL A 80 -14.98 -8.70 1.71
N LEU A 81 -13.85 -8.07 1.41
CA LEU A 81 -12.54 -8.74 1.33
C LEU A 81 -12.04 -9.22 2.70
N ARG A 82 -12.40 -8.51 3.77
CA ARG A 82 -11.94 -8.74 5.15
C ARG A 82 -10.42 -8.92 5.23
N PRO A 83 -9.62 -7.97 4.70
CA PRO A 83 -8.17 -8.10 4.75
C PRO A 83 -7.69 -8.21 6.19
N ASP A 84 -6.61 -8.94 6.42
CA ASP A 84 -5.85 -8.89 7.67
C ASP A 84 -4.80 -7.77 7.59
N VAL A 85 -4.28 -7.53 6.38
CA VAL A 85 -3.31 -6.48 6.08
C VAL A 85 -3.66 -5.75 4.78
N VAL A 86 -3.59 -4.43 4.79
CA VAL A 86 -3.61 -3.58 3.59
C VAL A 86 -2.23 -2.98 3.39
N VAL A 87 -1.63 -3.19 2.22
CA VAL A 87 -0.30 -2.69 1.86
C VAL A 87 -0.45 -1.57 0.83
N THR A 88 0.03 -0.37 1.13
CA THR A 88 -0.07 0.80 0.25
C THR A 88 1.30 1.25 -0.22
N HIS A 89 1.40 1.79 -1.44
CA HIS A 89 2.70 1.95 -2.12
C HIS A 89 2.97 3.40 -2.56
N SER A 90 1.98 4.07 -3.13
CA SER A 90 2.08 5.45 -3.62
C SER A 90 1.50 6.45 -2.60
N SER A 91 1.51 7.75 -2.90
CA SER A 91 0.93 8.75 -2.00
C SER A 91 -0.60 8.71 -1.99
N LYS A 92 -1.23 8.70 -3.18
CA LYS A 92 -2.69 8.81 -3.34
C LYS A 92 -3.43 7.59 -2.78
N ASP A 93 -3.03 6.39 -3.18
CA ASP A 93 -3.57 5.14 -2.66
C ASP A 93 -3.39 5.03 -1.14
N SER A 94 -2.23 5.41 -0.61
CA SER A 94 -2.02 5.39 0.84
C SER A 94 -3.02 6.26 1.60
N TRP A 95 -3.35 7.46 1.12
CA TRP A 95 -4.38 8.28 1.74
C TRP A 95 -5.75 7.63 1.64
N ILE A 96 -6.17 7.29 0.43
CA ILE A 96 -7.53 6.80 0.14
C ILE A 96 -7.78 5.44 0.81
N ALA A 97 -6.84 4.50 0.69
CA ALA A 97 -6.94 3.16 1.25
C ALA A 97 -6.86 3.18 2.79
N SER A 98 -5.97 3.99 3.38
CA SER A 98 -5.91 4.08 4.85
C SER A 98 -7.18 4.70 5.43
N LEU A 99 -7.72 5.76 4.81
CA LEU A 99 -8.99 6.35 5.23
C LEU A 99 -10.16 5.37 5.04
N ALA A 100 -10.19 4.64 3.94
CA ALA A 100 -11.18 3.59 3.70
C ALA A 100 -11.08 2.46 4.73
N MET A 101 -9.88 2.06 5.14
CA MET A 101 -9.67 1.08 6.19
C MET A 101 -10.14 1.58 7.57
N ARG A 102 -9.94 2.88 7.87
CA ARG A 102 -10.50 3.49 9.08
C ARG A 102 -12.03 3.53 9.07
N ALA A 103 -12.64 3.65 7.90
CA ALA A 103 -14.09 3.66 7.72
C ALA A 103 -14.70 2.24 7.57
N ALA A 104 -13.87 1.21 7.43
CA ALA A 104 -14.32 -0.17 7.37
C ALA A 104 -14.81 -0.64 8.76
N ARG A 105 -15.69 -1.64 8.78
CA ARG A 105 -16.29 -2.21 10.00
C ARG A 105 -15.27 -3.00 10.80
N ARG A 106 -14.41 -3.76 10.10
CA ARG A 106 -13.26 -4.46 10.68
C ARG A 106 -12.03 -3.67 10.33
N ARG A 107 -11.32 -3.23 11.36
CA ARG A 107 -10.04 -2.55 11.20
C ARG A 107 -8.94 -3.59 11.05
N SER A 108 -8.05 -3.36 10.10
CA SER A 108 -6.93 -4.23 9.76
C SER A 108 -5.64 -3.44 9.75
N ALA A 109 -4.49 -4.13 9.81
CA ALA A 109 -3.20 -3.46 9.80
C ALA A 109 -2.98 -2.77 8.45
N VAL A 110 -2.50 -1.53 8.49
CA VAL A 110 -2.10 -0.77 7.31
C VAL A 110 -0.58 -0.67 7.27
N VAL A 111 0.02 -1.29 6.26
CA VAL A 111 1.45 -1.23 6.00
C VAL A 111 1.70 -0.29 4.83
N ARG A 112 2.52 0.73 5.02
CA ARG A 112 2.92 1.60 3.91
C ARG A 112 4.31 1.21 3.44
N THR A 113 4.45 0.74 2.21
CA THR A 113 5.74 0.43 1.59
C THR A 113 6.24 1.61 0.78
N ARG A 114 7.48 2.05 1.01
CA ARG A 114 8.11 3.16 0.30
C ARG A 114 9.27 2.66 -0.57
N HIS A 115 9.13 2.87 -1.88
CA HIS A 115 10.09 2.45 -2.92
C HIS A 115 11.06 3.55 -3.35
N LEU A 116 10.65 4.82 -3.19
CA LEU A 116 11.39 5.97 -3.70
C LEU A 116 12.28 6.60 -2.62
N SER A 117 13.52 6.88 -2.99
CA SER A 117 14.49 7.65 -2.19
C SER A 117 14.23 9.16 -2.22
N THR A 118 13.21 9.62 -2.96
CA THR A 118 12.85 11.04 -2.98
C THR A 118 12.55 11.54 -1.56
N PRO A 119 12.93 12.76 -1.20
CA PRO A 119 12.60 13.34 0.09
C PRO A 119 11.11 13.27 0.44
N VAL A 120 10.80 12.90 1.67
CA VAL A 120 9.46 13.02 2.23
C VAL A 120 9.26 14.43 2.78
N SER A 121 8.16 15.07 2.40
CA SER A 121 7.77 16.36 2.96
C SER A 121 7.68 16.30 4.49
N THR A 122 8.20 17.34 5.16
CA THR A 122 8.12 17.51 6.62
C THR A 122 6.78 18.09 7.09
N GLY A 123 5.82 18.28 6.18
CA GLY A 123 4.50 18.83 6.49
C GLY A 123 3.66 17.93 7.41
N ILE A 124 2.74 18.56 8.16
CA ILE A 124 1.91 17.92 9.18
C ILE A 124 1.03 16.80 8.58
N LEU A 125 0.43 17.02 7.41
CA LEU A 125 -0.41 16.02 6.74
C LEU A 125 0.40 14.79 6.33
N THR A 126 1.59 14.97 5.78
CA THR A 126 2.50 13.87 5.43
C THR A 126 2.93 13.11 6.69
N ARG A 127 3.28 13.81 7.77
CA ARG A 127 3.55 13.17 9.06
C ARG A 127 2.37 12.36 9.56
N TRP A 128 1.15 12.89 9.46
CA TRP A 128 -0.06 12.19 9.88
C TRP A 128 -0.29 10.91 9.10
N LEU A 129 -0.11 10.95 7.78
CA LEU A 129 -0.19 9.77 6.92
C LEU A 129 0.81 8.67 7.35
N TYR A 130 2.05 9.05 7.64
CA TYR A 130 3.11 8.09 7.99
C TYR A 130 3.03 7.58 9.43
N THR A 131 2.49 8.37 10.36
CA THR A 131 2.55 8.07 11.80
C THR A 131 1.20 7.73 12.43
N ARG A 132 0.07 8.01 11.76
CA ARG A 132 -1.30 7.79 12.29
C ARG A 132 -2.21 7.01 11.36
N LEU A 133 -1.96 7.03 10.05
CA LEU A 133 -2.74 6.25 9.08
C LEU A 133 -2.09 4.91 8.76
N ALA A 134 -0.77 4.85 8.68
CA ALA A 134 -0.02 3.59 8.63
C ALA A 134 0.31 3.12 10.05
N ASP A 135 0.15 1.82 10.29
CA ASP A 135 0.58 1.17 11.53
C ASP A 135 2.08 0.89 11.49
N VAL A 136 2.59 0.49 10.32
CA VAL A 136 4.02 0.27 10.04
C VAL A 136 4.38 0.83 8.67
N VAL A 137 5.59 1.37 8.54
CA VAL A 137 6.16 1.81 7.27
C VAL A 137 7.33 0.91 6.92
N VAL A 138 7.23 0.25 5.77
CA VAL A 138 8.29 -0.58 5.20
C VAL A 138 9.06 0.24 4.17
N THR A 139 10.38 0.13 4.18
CA THR A 139 11.28 0.81 3.24
C THR A 139 12.11 -0.21 2.49
N THR A 140 12.46 0.10 1.23
CA THR A 140 13.27 -0.78 0.39
C THR A 140 14.77 -0.71 0.67
N SER A 141 15.20 0.17 1.59
CA SER A 141 16.59 0.26 2.03
C SER A 141 16.72 0.89 3.40
N GLU A 142 17.79 0.54 4.13
CA GLU A 142 18.10 1.15 5.42
C GLU A 142 18.42 2.66 5.28
N ALA A 143 18.94 3.09 4.13
CA ALA A 143 19.18 4.51 3.85
C ALA A 143 17.88 5.33 3.84
N ILE A 144 16.80 4.80 3.26
CA ILE A 144 15.48 5.44 3.30
C ILE A 144 14.94 5.44 4.73
N ARG A 145 15.05 4.32 5.45
CA ARG A 145 14.64 4.22 6.87
C ARG A 145 15.34 5.27 7.74
N ARG A 146 16.67 5.38 7.65
CA ARG A 146 17.46 6.40 8.37
C ARG A 146 17.02 7.81 8.04
N THR A 147 16.80 8.10 6.75
CA THR A 147 16.30 9.42 6.33
C THR A 147 14.96 9.77 6.98
N LEU A 148 14.03 8.81 7.08
CA LEU A 148 12.73 9.02 7.72
C LEU A 148 12.85 9.25 9.24
N ILE A 149 13.83 8.65 9.89
CA ILE A 149 14.12 8.87 11.31
C ILE A 149 14.76 10.23 11.50
N GLU A 150 15.89 10.48 10.84
CA GLU A 150 16.76 11.63 11.08
C GLU A 150 16.14 12.95 10.57
N ARG A 151 15.57 12.95 9.36
CA ARG A 151 15.04 14.16 8.74
C ARG A 151 13.57 14.40 9.09
N ASN A 152 12.76 13.34 9.10
CA ASN A 152 11.32 13.47 9.31
C ASN A 152 10.90 13.25 10.77
N GLY A 153 11.80 12.76 11.64
CA GLY A 153 11.51 12.50 13.04
C GLY A 153 10.42 11.46 13.23
N TYR A 154 10.37 10.44 12.37
CA TYR A 154 9.41 9.35 12.46
C TYR A 154 9.90 8.27 13.45
N PRO A 155 8.98 7.66 14.23
CA PRO A 155 9.35 6.67 15.25
C PRO A 155 10.01 5.44 14.63
N ALA A 156 11.22 5.11 15.09
CA ALA A 156 12.05 4.03 14.54
C ALA A 156 11.41 2.64 14.72
N GLU A 157 10.63 2.46 15.78
CA GLU A 157 9.88 1.24 16.10
C GLU A 157 8.73 0.94 15.12
N ARG A 158 8.33 1.94 14.32
CA ARG A 158 7.31 1.77 13.26
C ARG A 158 7.91 1.70 11.86
N LEU A 159 9.23 1.72 11.75
CA LEU A 159 9.96 1.71 10.49
C LEU A 159 10.73 0.41 10.36
N VAL A 160 10.47 -0.33 9.28
CA VAL A 160 11.17 -1.59 8.97
C VAL A 160 11.84 -1.45 7.60
N ALA A 161 13.11 -1.81 7.50
CA ALA A 161 13.78 -1.92 6.21
C ALA A 161 13.71 -3.37 5.73
N VAL A 162 13.21 -3.57 4.51
CA VAL A 162 13.23 -4.85 3.79
C VAL A 162 13.96 -4.60 2.48
N PRO A 163 15.30 -4.76 2.47
CA PRO A 163 16.14 -4.53 1.30
C PRO A 163 15.70 -5.32 0.08
N THR A 164 15.94 -4.75 -1.09
CA THR A 164 15.77 -5.44 -2.39
C THR A 164 17.12 -5.93 -2.88
#